data_AF-A0AAE9T0Y8-F1
#
_entry.id   AF-A0AAE9T0Y8-F1
#
_cell.length_a   1.000
_cell.length_b   1.000
_cell.length_c   1.000
_cell.angle_alpha   90.00
_cell.angle_beta   90.00
_cell.angle_gamma   90.00
#
_symmetry.space_group_name_H-M   'P 1'
#
loop_
_entity.id
_entity.type
_entity.pdbx_description
1 polymer ?
#
loop_
_entity_poly.entity_id
_entity_poly.type
_entity_poly.pdbx_seq_one_letter_code
_entity_poly.pdbx_strand_id
1 'polypeptide(L)'
;MNRLTVFSVGLMLSSSAFSLPSPQEMFKSIDWIPDSTVQVGKSINVLYRLAMYTGEVNELWLNVDCATDKKTLLFSTIKASTRSDIRVYGANSILRYIPGVPFEPDEDSLLKTKPELDACQQTISAPKWTALSLRNDQKDQYFVDVNKSKREGEILKIRLATDYALTYKDKEYAAPYSIKIQDMILNCKNNQGKEISSYSIDNQGNITDHTATTDAKFISLDPENVEISKKLCAIHDIHQLKSSDTLVLREKKPADDQLTLPNFEENDPSYLQSFPLTKEVANVVEEALVNTYQLPTFQQLVYSQESPNEKEMSVSMHSVTVIDRQPDGTTLTLDKLTLGDVPFYSQHQRLFNIVEFKKWDSISTSPTISKTLKNTFSIPPKEGAEYQWESMGSDKKTTSQQCRADKKWSDAKDISSTFTGRYLEIICTDNRGDGVPMSSDYAYIEDLGIFVRIGYQKSGKKQRFTFRDVIVK
;
A
#
# COMPACT_ATOMS: atom_id res chain seq x y z
N MET A 1 42.03 5.67 -32.31
CA MET A 1 41.02 5.68 -33.39
C MET A 1 40.45 4.27 -33.41
N ASN A 2 39.18 3.97 -33.12
CA ASN A 2 37.92 4.70 -33.19
C ASN A 2 37.11 4.59 -31.91
N ARG A 3 36.39 5.66 -31.59
CA ARG A 3 35.36 5.76 -30.54
C ARG A 3 34.10 5.05 -31.02
N LEU A 4 33.50 4.24 -30.15
CA LEU A 4 32.08 3.91 -30.17
C LEU A 4 31.49 4.33 -28.82
N THR A 5 30.89 5.51 -28.84
CA THR A 5 30.10 6.08 -27.75
C THR A 5 28.75 5.37 -27.75
N VAL A 6 28.39 4.69 -26.66
CA VAL A 6 27.05 4.10 -26.50
C VAL A 6 26.39 4.71 -25.28
N PHE A 7 25.35 5.49 -25.58
CA PHE A 7 24.25 6.00 -24.78
C PHE A 7 24.23 5.68 -23.28
N SER A 8 24.59 6.70 -22.51
CA SER A 8 23.98 6.95 -21.22
C SER A 8 22.49 7.20 -21.42
N VAL A 9 21.62 6.37 -20.84
CA VAL A 9 20.23 6.78 -20.56
C VAL A 9 20.31 7.77 -19.40
N GLY A 10 20.67 9.00 -19.73
CA GLY A 10 20.30 10.14 -18.93
C GLY A 10 18.81 10.35 -19.11
N LEU A 11 18.07 10.39 -18.01
CA LEU A 11 16.83 11.15 -17.95
C LEU A 11 17.20 12.62 -18.16
N MET A 12 17.39 13.01 -19.42
CA MET A 12 17.29 14.39 -19.86
C MET A 12 15.81 14.72 -19.90
N LEU A 13 15.26 15.13 -18.77
CA LEU A 13 14.15 16.07 -18.81
C LEU A 13 14.76 17.42 -19.18
N SER A 14 14.78 17.73 -20.47
CA SER A 14 14.86 19.12 -20.92
C SER A 14 13.57 19.79 -20.46
N SER A 15 13.58 20.31 -19.24
CA SER A 15 12.51 21.16 -18.75
C SER A 15 12.88 22.59 -19.11
N SER A 16 12.16 23.14 -20.10
CA SER A 16 11.68 24.52 -19.99
C SER A 16 11.23 24.73 -18.55
N ALA A 17 11.48 25.90 -17.97
CA ALA A 17 10.94 26.28 -16.67
C ALA A 17 9.40 26.13 -16.69
N PHE A 18 8.92 24.94 -16.35
CA PHE A 18 7.55 24.69 -15.98
C PHE A 18 7.51 25.00 -14.50
N SER A 19 7.05 26.20 -14.16
CA SER A 19 6.31 26.35 -12.91
C SER A 19 5.33 25.18 -12.89
N LEU A 20 5.44 24.30 -11.88
CA LEU A 20 4.38 23.33 -11.65
C LEU A 20 3.08 24.12 -11.63
N PRO A 21 2.12 23.81 -12.51
CA PRO A 21 0.84 24.48 -12.48
C PRO A 21 0.28 24.34 -11.07
N SER A 22 -0.47 25.34 -10.59
CA SER A 22 -1.21 25.17 -9.34
C SER A 22 -2.04 23.88 -9.41
N PRO A 23 -2.40 23.24 -8.28
CA PRO A 23 -3.18 21.99 -8.31
C PRO A 23 -4.43 22.06 -9.20
N GLN A 24 -5.01 23.25 -9.38
CA GLN A 24 -6.17 23.50 -10.23
C GLN A 24 -5.85 23.52 -11.74
N GLU A 25 -4.61 23.81 -12.13
CA GLU A 25 -4.15 23.83 -13.53
C GLU A 25 -3.67 22.46 -14.03
N MET A 26 -3.64 21.43 -13.18
CA MET A 26 -3.23 20.06 -13.56
C MET A 26 -4.36 19.24 -14.21
N PHE A 27 -5.62 19.61 -13.98
CA PHE A 27 -6.79 18.84 -14.42
C PHE A 27 -7.56 19.58 -15.52
N LYS A 28 -7.90 18.87 -16.59
CA LYS A 28 -8.71 19.35 -17.71
C LYS A 28 -10.19 19.39 -17.37
N SER A 29 -10.69 18.39 -16.65
CA SER A 29 -12.08 18.35 -16.17
C SER A 29 -12.22 17.50 -14.91
N ILE A 30 -13.25 17.80 -14.13
CA ILE A 30 -13.74 16.97 -13.04
C ILE A 30 -15.21 16.69 -13.34
N ASP A 31 -15.56 15.42 -13.42
CA ASP A 31 -16.90 14.96 -13.77
C ASP A 31 -17.42 14.04 -12.66
N TRP A 32 -18.61 14.34 -12.13
CA TRP A 32 -19.31 13.43 -11.23
C TRP A 32 -19.85 12.22 -12.02
N ILE A 33 -19.83 11.02 -11.42
CA ILE A 33 -20.40 9.78 -11.97
C ILE A 33 -21.67 9.38 -11.18
N PRO A 34 -22.88 9.78 -11.63
CA PRO A 34 -24.11 9.59 -10.87
C PRO A 34 -24.46 8.12 -10.60
N ASP A 35 -24.22 7.23 -11.56
CA ASP A 35 -24.57 5.80 -11.44
C ASP A 35 -23.77 5.10 -10.34
N SER A 36 -22.55 5.57 -10.06
CA SER A 36 -21.68 5.06 -8.99
C SER A 36 -22.01 5.63 -7.61
N THR A 37 -23.02 6.50 -7.50
CA THR A 37 -23.37 7.13 -6.24
C THR A 37 -24.07 6.15 -5.30
N VAL A 38 -23.59 6.11 -4.04
CA VAL A 38 -24.13 5.25 -2.99
C VAL A 38 -24.48 6.10 -1.77
N GLN A 39 -25.78 6.29 -1.55
CA GLN A 39 -26.28 6.93 -0.34
C GLN A 39 -26.39 5.92 0.80
N VAL A 40 -25.81 6.24 1.95
CA VAL A 40 -25.89 5.42 3.16
C VAL A 40 -26.29 6.32 4.34
N GLY A 41 -27.49 6.10 4.87
CA GLY A 41 -28.07 7.00 5.85
C GLY A 41 -28.22 8.44 5.30
N LYS A 42 -27.57 9.40 5.96
CA LYS A 42 -27.59 10.82 5.57
C LYS A 42 -26.39 11.23 4.70
N SER A 43 -25.39 10.36 4.57
CA SER A 43 -24.19 10.65 3.80
C SER A 43 -24.28 10.05 2.40
N ILE A 44 -23.55 10.67 1.48
CA ILE A 44 -23.50 10.27 0.08
C ILE A 44 -22.05 9.95 -0.27
N ASN A 45 -21.79 8.72 -0.70
CA ASN A 45 -20.51 8.35 -1.28
C ASN A 45 -20.55 8.62 -2.78
N VAL A 46 -19.62 9.42 -3.26
CA VAL A 46 -19.58 9.92 -4.62
C VAL A 46 -18.23 9.68 -5.28
N LEU A 47 -18.30 9.32 -6.55
CA LEU A 47 -17.15 9.15 -7.42
C LEU A 47 -17.04 10.35 -8.37
N TYR A 48 -15.88 10.98 -8.35
CA TYR A 48 -15.47 11.95 -9.36
C TYR A 48 -14.39 11.36 -10.24
N ARG A 49 -14.48 11.67 -11.53
CA ARG A 49 -13.47 11.35 -12.54
C ARG A 49 -12.70 12.61 -12.88
N LEU A 50 -11.39 12.56 -12.73
CA LEU A 50 -10.49 13.67 -13.01
C LEU A 50 -9.73 13.36 -14.29
N ALA A 51 -10.03 14.11 -15.35
CA ALA A 51 -9.26 14.03 -16.59
C ALA A 51 -8.06 14.97 -16.50
N MET A 52 -6.85 14.44 -16.62
CA MET A 52 -5.61 15.21 -16.65
C MET A 52 -5.38 15.79 -18.05
N TYR A 53 -4.64 16.91 -18.14
CA TYR A 53 -4.17 17.40 -19.45
C TYR A 53 -3.21 16.42 -20.14
N THR A 54 -2.55 15.54 -19.37
CA THR A 54 -1.72 14.44 -19.87
C THR A 54 -2.52 13.32 -20.56
N GLY A 55 -3.87 13.36 -20.47
CA GLY A 55 -4.76 12.34 -21.00
C GLY A 55 -5.07 11.20 -20.02
N GLU A 56 -4.43 11.18 -18.85
CA GLU A 56 -4.73 10.24 -17.77
C GLU A 56 -6.08 10.55 -17.12
N VAL A 57 -6.74 9.53 -16.60
CA VAL A 57 -8.07 9.64 -15.99
C VAL A 57 -8.03 8.99 -14.62
N ASN A 58 -8.06 9.83 -13.58
CA ASN A 58 -8.03 9.39 -12.19
C ASN A 58 -9.45 9.35 -11.62
N GLU A 59 -9.62 8.58 -10.55
CA GLU A 59 -10.86 8.46 -9.80
C GLU A 59 -10.65 8.98 -8.37
N LEU A 60 -11.62 9.72 -7.85
CA LEU A 60 -11.63 10.28 -6.51
C LEU A 60 -12.94 9.93 -5.82
N TRP A 61 -12.85 9.26 -4.68
CA TRP A 61 -13.98 8.91 -3.85
C TRP A 61 -14.06 9.83 -2.63
N LEU A 62 -15.21 10.49 -2.49
CA LEU A 62 -15.55 11.29 -1.32
C LEU A 62 -16.79 10.73 -0.62
N ASN A 63 -16.84 10.86 0.70
CA ASN A 63 -18.08 10.83 1.45
C ASN A 63 -18.50 12.26 1.79
N VAL A 64 -19.77 12.59 1.56
CA VAL A 64 -20.33 13.92 1.82
C VAL A 64 -21.51 13.79 2.77
N ASP A 65 -21.43 14.45 3.92
CA ASP A 65 -22.55 14.58 4.85
C ASP A 65 -23.34 15.86 4.55
N CYS A 66 -24.47 15.71 3.87
CA CYS A 66 -25.29 16.85 3.45
C CYS A 66 -25.98 17.59 4.61
N ALA A 67 -25.98 17.04 5.84
CA ALA A 67 -26.49 17.76 7.00
C ALA A 67 -25.46 18.77 7.55
N THR A 68 -24.17 18.51 7.35
CA THR A 68 -23.07 19.32 7.90
C THR A 68 -22.18 19.96 6.84
N ASP A 69 -22.39 19.62 5.56
CA ASP A 69 -21.52 19.95 4.41
C ASP A 69 -20.07 19.46 4.54
N LYS A 70 -19.82 18.55 5.49
CA LYS A 70 -18.49 17.95 5.69
C LYS A 70 -18.20 16.95 4.58
N LYS A 71 -16.99 17.04 4.03
CA LYS A 71 -16.47 16.14 3.01
C LYS A 71 -15.29 15.35 3.59
N THR A 72 -15.26 14.06 3.31
CA THR A 72 -14.20 13.15 3.73
C THR A 72 -13.59 12.53 2.48
N LEU A 73 -12.28 12.68 2.32
CA LEU A 73 -11.51 12.01 1.28
C LEU A 73 -11.30 10.55 1.67
N LEU A 74 -11.88 9.64 0.89
CA LEU A 74 -11.81 8.20 1.15
C LEU A 74 -10.56 7.61 0.50
N PHE A 75 -10.52 7.62 -0.83
CA PHE A 75 -9.36 7.20 -1.60
C PHE A 75 -9.42 7.75 -3.03
N SER A 76 -8.27 7.74 -3.69
CA SER A 76 -8.13 8.00 -5.11
C SER A 76 -7.53 6.78 -5.81
N THR A 77 -7.92 6.55 -7.06
CA THR A 77 -7.25 5.59 -7.94
C THR A 77 -6.58 6.35 -9.07
N ILE A 78 -5.25 6.30 -9.10
CA ILE A 78 -4.43 6.88 -10.13
C ILE A 78 -4.27 5.84 -11.22
N LYS A 79 -4.90 6.06 -12.37
CA LYS A 79 -4.77 5.14 -13.52
C LYS A 79 -3.57 5.55 -14.34
N ALA A 80 -2.70 4.60 -14.62
CA ALA A 80 -1.53 4.83 -15.43
C ALA A 80 -1.56 3.92 -16.67
N SER A 81 -1.23 4.47 -17.83
CA SER A 81 -1.29 3.75 -19.10
C SER A 81 -0.22 2.65 -19.24
N THR A 82 0.85 2.72 -18.44
CA THR A 82 2.04 1.88 -18.56
C THR A 82 2.35 1.03 -17.31
N ARG A 83 1.57 1.17 -16.24
CA ARG A 83 1.75 0.44 -14.98
C ARG A 83 0.38 0.10 -14.38
N SER A 84 0.36 -0.79 -13.39
CA SER A 84 -0.84 -1.08 -12.61
C SER A 84 -1.39 0.19 -11.95
N ASP A 85 -2.71 0.25 -11.81
CA ASP A 85 -3.39 1.31 -11.07
C ASP A 85 -2.83 1.42 -9.65
N ILE A 86 -2.75 2.66 -9.15
CA ILE A 86 -2.28 2.93 -7.79
C ILE A 86 -3.45 3.47 -6.98
N ARG A 87 -3.79 2.78 -5.89
CA ARG A 87 -4.74 3.28 -4.91
C ARG A 87 -4.04 4.09 -3.83
N VAL A 88 -4.60 5.24 -3.52
CA VAL A 88 -4.15 6.13 -2.44
C VAL A 88 -5.31 6.37 -1.49
N TYR A 89 -5.24 5.85 -0.27
CA TYR A 89 -6.23 6.09 0.77
C TYR A 89 -5.93 7.37 1.53
N GLY A 90 -7.00 8.11 1.86
CA GLY A 90 -6.89 9.48 2.33
C GLY A 90 -6.04 10.32 1.38
N ALA A 91 -5.07 11.05 1.94
CA ALA A 91 -4.15 11.88 1.16
C ALA A 91 -2.82 11.19 0.82
N ASN A 92 -2.41 10.16 1.58
CA ASN A 92 -1.01 9.75 1.60
C ASN A 92 -0.73 8.27 1.92
N SER A 93 -1.74 7.38 1.95
CA SER A 93 -1.47 5.94 2.15
C SER A 93 -1.59 5.17 0.84
N ILE A 94 -0.46 4.78 0.27
CA ILE A 94 -0.41 4.06 -1.02
C ILE A 94 -0.62 2.56 -0.81
N LEU A 95 -1.55 1.98 -1.57
CA LEU A 95 -1.87 0.54 -1.61
C LEU A 95 -2.18 -0.06 -0.23
N ARG A 96 -2.59 0.77 0.73
CA ARG A 96 -2.90 0.37 2.09
C ARG A 96 -4.05 1.20 2.62
N TYR A 97 -5.04 0.54 3.19
CA TYR A 97 -6.16 1.24 3.79
C TYR A 97 -5.72 2.07 5.00
N ILE A 98 -6.19 3.31 5.01
CA ILE A 98 -6.38 4.13 6.21
C ILE A 98 -7.81 4.67 6.19
N PRO A 99 -8.40 5.01 7.35
CA PRO A 99 -9.67 5.71 7.38
C PRO A 99 -9.64 7.01 6.57
N GLY A 100 -10.80 7.40 6.05
CA GLY A 100 -10.94 8.65 5.30
C GLY A 100 -10.56 9.87 6.16
N VAL A 101 -9.99 10.88 5.51
CA VAL A 101 -9.52 12.10 6.17
C VAL A 101 -10.41 13.29 5.81
N PRO A 102 -10.55 14.30 6.69
CA PRO A 102 -11.26 15.53 6.34
C PRO A 102 -10.73 16.14 5.04
N PHE A 103 -11.64 16.58 4.19
CA PHE A 103 -11.32 17.17 2.90
C PHE A 103 -12.01 18.53 2.76
N GLU A 104 -11.21 19.57 2.67
CA GLU A 104 -11.68 20.92 2.40
C GLU A 104 -11.06 21.36 1.06
N PRO A 105 -11.86 21.44 -0.02
CA PRO A 105 -11.36 21.96 -1.29
C PRO A 105 -11.05 23.45 -1.16
N ASP A 106 -9.98 23.89 -1.83
CA ASP A 106 -9.63 25.31 -1.94
C ASP A 106 -10.82 26.14 -2.44
N GLU A 107 -10.84 27.44 -2.09
CA GLU A 107 -11.93 28.36 -2.47
C GLU A 107 -12.22 28.36 -3.98
N ASP A 108 -11.16 28.32 -4.79
CA ASP A 108 -11.27 28.37 -6.26
C ASP A 108 -11.42 26.97 -6.90
N SER A 109 -11.51 25.91 -6.10
CA SER A 109 -11.66 24.53 -6.60
C SER A 109 -12.96 24.34 -7.36
N LEU A 110 -12.93 23.56 -8.45
CA LEU A 110 -14.13 23.18 -9.19
C LEU A 110 -15.14 22.43 -8.30
N LEU A 111 -14.68 21.66 -7.32
CA LEU A 111 -15.56 20.96 -6.36
C LEU A 111 -16.33 21.92 -5.43
N LYS A 112 -15.94 23.19 -5.36
CA LYS A 112 -16.63 24.24 -4.59
C LYS A 112 -17.39 25.21 -5.51
N THR A 113 -16.81 25.55 -6.65
CA THR A 113 -17.33 26.60 -7.55
C THR A 113 -18.36 26.11 -8.56
N LYS A 114 -18.44 24.80 -8.83
CA LYS A 114 -19.40 24.22 -9.78
C LYS A 114 -20.57 23.52 -9.07
N PRO A 115 -21.81 24.08 -9.14
CA PRO A 115 -22.98 23.48 -8.51
C PRO A 115 -23.28 22.05 -8.98
N GLU A 116 -22.97 21.72 -10.23
CA GLU A 116 -23.18 20.37 -10.78
C GLU A 116 -22.29 19.29 -10.13
N LEU A 117 -21.22 19.69 -9.42
CA LEU A 117 -20.35 18.79 -8.67
C LEU A 117 -20.74 18.69 -7.19
N ASP A 118 -21.63 19.55 -6.69
CA ASP A 118 -22.14 19.48 -5.33
C ASP A 118 -23.24 18.42 -5.23
N ALA A 119 -22.85 17.22 -4.77
CA ALA A 119 -23.73 16.07 -4.61
C ALA A 119 -24.97 16.34 -3.75
N CYS A 120 -24.89 17.25 -2.77
CA CYS A 120 -25.99 17.54 -1.86
C CYS A 120 -27.11 18.37 -2.50
N GLN A 121 -26.81 19.06 -3.61
CA GLN A 121 -27.79 19.80 -4.40
C GLN A 121 -28.36 18.97 -5.55
N GLN A 122 -27.87 17.75 -5.76
CA GLN A 122 -28.31 16.89 -6.85
C GLN A 122 -29.53 16.06 -6.46
N THR A 123 -30.37 15.76 -7.44
CA THR A 123 -31.51 14.86 -7.24
C THR A 123 -31.02 13.41 -7.23
N ILE A 124 -30.64 12.93 -6.05
CA ILE A 124 -30.20 11.55 -5.84
C ILE A 124 -31.36 10.75 -5.23
N SER A 125 -31.88 9.78 -5.97
CA SER A 125 -32.94 8.91 -5.47
C SER A 125 -32.45 8.09 -4.28
N ALA A 126 -33.09 8.29 -3.12
CA ALA A 126 -32.79 7.50 -1.93
C ALA A 126 -33.06 6.00 -2.19
N PRO A 127 -32.17 5.12 -1.71
CA PRO A 127 -32.35 3.69 -1.88
C PRO A 127 -33.56 3.21 -1.08
N LYS A 128 -34.30 2.26 -1.65
CA LYS A 128 -35.38 1.56 -0.95
C LYS A 128 -34.98 0.10 -0.77
N TRP A 129 -34.18 -0.14 0.27
CA TRP A 129 -33.71 -1.47 0.63
C TRP A 129 -34.85 -2.34 1.14
N THR A 130 -35.02 -3.50 0.51
CA THR A 130 -36.02 -4.49 0.91
C THR A 130 -35.33 -5.83 1.10
N ALA A 131 -35.43 -6.41 2.29
CA ALA A 131 -34.79 -7.68 2.58
C ALA A 131 -35.34 -8.83 1.72
N LEU A 132 -34.44 -9.71 1.27
CA LEU A 132 -34.81 -11.03 0.79
C LEU A 132 -34.97 -11.95 2.00
N SER A 133 -35.98 -12.83 1.98
CA SER A 133 -36.15 -13.89 2.98
C SER A 133 -35.13 -15.02 2.73
N LEU A 134 -33.86 -14.66 2.75
CA LEU A 134 -32.67 -15.48 2.54
C LEU A 134 -31.62 -15.06 3.56
N ARG A 135 -31.07 -16.05 4.25
CA ARG A 135 -29.84 -15.91 5.05
C ARG A 135 -28.95 -17.08 4.71
N ASN A 136 -27.65 -16.83 4.57
CA ASN A 136 -26.69 -17.91 4.40
C ASN A 136 -26.31 -18.50 5.77
N ASP A 137 -25.46 -19.54 5.75
CA ASP A 137 -25.00 -20.23 6.96
C ASP A 137 -24.20 -19.30 7.89
N GLN A 138 -23.59 -18.25 7.33
CA GLN A 138 -22.86 -17.20 8.03
C GLN A 138 -23.79 -16.14 8.64
N LYS A 139 -25.12 -16.26 8.43
CA LYS A 139 -26.17 -15.33 8.87
C LYS A 139 -26.13 -13.97 8.18
N ASP A 140 -25.45 -13.86 7.05
CA ASP A 140 -25.50 -12.67 6.21
C ASP A 140 -26.91 -12.51 5.64
N GLN A 141 -27.34 -11.26 5.46
CA GLN A 141 -28.67 -10.93 5.00
C GLN A 141 -28.61 -10.16 3.68
N TYR A 142 -29.49 -10.53 2.76
CA TYR A 142 -29.54 -9.94 1.42
C TYR A 142 -30.65 -8.90 1.32
N PHE A 143 -30.37 -7.79 0.63
CA PHE A 143 -31.32 -6.70 0.41
C PHE A 143 -31.28 -6.25 -1.05
N VAL A 144 -32.43 -5.83 -1.58
CA VAL A 144 -32.54 -5.24 -2.92
C VAL A 144 -32.93 -3.79 -2.79
N ASP A 145 -32.23 -2.90 -3.50
CA ASP A 145 -32.71 -1.54 -3.71
C ASP A 145 -33.75 -1.55 -4.85
N VAL A 146 -35.02 -1.55 -4.49
CA VAL A 146 -36.11 -1.63 -5.48
C VAL A 146 -36.23 -0.34 -6.30
N ASN A 147 -35.67 0.79 -5.87
CA ASN A 147 -35.69 2.04 -6.63
C ASN A 147 -34.62 2.05 -7.74
N LYS A 148 -33.53 1.30 -7.55
CA LYS A 148 -32.41 1.18 -8.51
C LYS A 148 -32.43 -0.13 -9.31
N SER A 149 -33.49 -0.93 -9.15
CA SER A 149 -33.64 -2.22 -9.82
C SER A 149 -34.80 -2.21 -10.80
N LYS A 150 -34.69 -2.96 -11.91
CA LYS A 150 -35.71 -3.01 -12.96
C LYS A 150 -35.64 -4.31 -13.77
N ARG A 151 -36.81 -4.87 -14.10
CA ARG A 151 -36.97 -6.02 -15.02
C ARG A 151 -37.32 -5.54 -16.43
N GLU A 152 -36.65 -6.10 -17.43
CA GLU A 152 -36.86 -5.86 -18.86
C GLU A 152 -36.89 -7.20 -19.60
N GLY A 153 -38.08 -7.81 -19.72
CA GLY A 153 -38.21 -9.17 -20.26
C GLY A 153 -37.48 -10.18 -19.37
N GLU A 154 -36.57 -10.97 -19.97
CA GLU A 154 -35.74 -11.95 -19.26
C GLU A 154 -34.51 -11.36 -18.56
N ILE A 155 -34.28 -10.05 -18.69
CA ILE A 155 -33.15 -9.37 -18.07
C ILE A 155 -33.62 -8.65 -16.82
N LEU A 156 -32.91 -8.86 -15.72
CA LEU A 156 -33.11 -8.16 -14.46
C LEU A 156 -31.86 -7.37 -14.10
N LYS A 157 -31.97 -6.04 -14.11
CA LYS A 157 -30.93 -5.14 -13.58
C LYS A 157 -31.24 -4.94 -12.10
N ILE A 158 -30.28 -5.27 -11.23
CA ILE A 158 -30.50 -5.32 -9.79
C ILE A 158 -29.35 -4.60 -9.08
N ARG A 159 -29.68 -3.84 -8.04
CA ARG A 159 -28.74 -3.37 -7.02
C ARG A 159 -28.96 -4.20 -5.76
N LEU A 160 -28.05 -5.14 -5.51
CA LEU A 160 -28.07 -6.10 -4.40
C LEU A 160 -27.11 -5.63 -3.30
N ALA A 161 -27.53 -5.70 -2.05
CA ALA A 161 -26.65 -5.52 -0.91
C ALA A 161 -26.57 -6.80 -0.08
N THR A 162 -25.36 -7.16 0.31
CA THR A 162 -25.06 -8.18 1.31
C THR A 162 -24.68 -7.47 2.60
N ASP A 163 -25.50 -7.66 3.63
CA ASP A 163 -25.28 -7.19 4.99
C ASP A 163 -24.63 -8.31 5.80
N TYR A 164 -23.31 -8.25 5.94
CA TYR A 164 -22.56 -9.31 6.59
C TYR A 164 -22.87 -9.37 8.10
N ALA A 165 -22.78 -10.55 8.71
CA ALA A 165 -22.93 -10.66 10.17
C ALA A 165 -21.74 -10.04 10.94
N LEU A 166 -20.57 -10.00 10.30
CA LEU A 166 -19.29 -9.53 10.85
C LEU A 166 -18.66 -8.46 9.95
N THR A 167 -17.66 -7.76 10.46
CA THR A 167 -16.79 -6.88 9.65
C THR A 167 -15.63 -7.70 9.11
N TYR A 168 -15.43 -7.64 7.80
CA TYR A 168 -14.34 -8.27 7.05
C TYR A 168 -13.27 -7.26 6.62
N LYS A 169 -12.12 -7.75 6.18
CA LYS A 169 -11.09 -6.95 5.52
C LYS A 169 -10.81 -7.53 4.14
N ASP A 170 -10.64 -6.66 3.14
CA ASP A 170 -10.25 -7.11 1.81
C ASP A 170 -8.79 -7.60 1.80
N LYS A 171 -8.43 -8.39 0.78
CA LYS A 171 -7.11 -9.05 0.72
C LYS A 171 -6.02 -8.16 0.13
N GLU A 172 -6.38 -7.12 -0.62
CA GLU A 172 -5.46 -6.27 -1.37
C GLU A 172 -4.99 -5.09 -0.53
N TYR A 173 -5.91 -4.43 0.17
CA TYR A 173 -5.65 -3.19 0.90
C TYR A 173 -5.85 -3.31 2.42
N ALA A 174 -6.38 -4.44 2.88
CA ALA A 174 -6.85 -4.65 4.25
C ALA A 174 -7.91 -3.62 4.71
N ALA A 175 -8.68 -3.10 3.75
CA ALA A 175 -9.78 -2.18 3.94
C ALA A 175 -10.98 -2.90 4.57
N PRO A 176 -11.56 -2.35 5.64
CA PRO A 176 -12.67 -2.98 6.33
C PRO A 176 -13.97 -2.84 5.53
N TYR A 177 -14.82 -3.85 5.59
CA TYR A 177 -16.17 -3.78 5.06
C TYR A 177 -17.15 -4.63 5.88
N SER A 178 -18.37 -4.16 5.99
CA SER A 178 -19.47 -4.81 6.69
C SER A 178 -20.71 -4.94 5.81
N ILE A 179 -20.76 -4.19 4.73
CA ILE A 179 -21.78 -4.27 3.69
C ILE A 179 -21.05 -4.32 2.35
N LYS A 180 -21.54 -5.15 1.43
CA LYS A 180 -21.15 -5.09 0.03
C LYS A 180 -22.37 -4.79 -0.82
N ILE A 181 -22.29 -3.76 -1.67
CA ILE A 181 -23.33 -3.45 -2.67
C ILE A 181 -22.80 -3.86 -4.04
N GLN A 182 -23.62 -4.52 -4.84
CA GLN A 182 -23.30 -4.95 -6.19
C GLN A 182 -24.40 -4.52 -7.14
N ASP A 183 -24.01 -3.86 -8.23
CA ASP A 183 -24.89 -3.66 -9.37
C ASP A 183 -24.68 -4.82 -10.33
N MET A 184 -25.75 -5.54 -10.65
CA MET A 184 -25.69 -6.75 -11.48
C MET A 184 -26.75 -6.74 -12.57
N ILE A 185 -26.46 -7.45 -13.64
CA ILE A 185 -27.41 -7.82 -14.68
C ILE A 185 -27.57 -9.33 -14.63
N LEU A 186 -28.79 -9.80 -14.40
CA LEU A 186 -29.15 -11.22 -14.35
C LEU A 186 -29.95 -11.59 -15.59
N ASN A 187 -29.65 -12.75 -16.16
CA ASN A 187 -30.43 -13.36 -17.23
C ASN A 187 -31.29 -14.48 -16.63
N CYS A 188 -32.58 -14.18 -16.46
CA CYS A 188 -33.55 -15.06 -15.81
C CYS A 188 -33.88 -16.32 -16.61
N LYS A 189 -33.56 -16.37 -17.91
CA LYS A 189 -33.77 -17.56 -18.74
C LYS A 189 -32.77 -18.67 -18.43
N ASN A 190 -31.53 -18.31 -18.11
CA ASN A 190 -30.43 -19.27 -17.96
C ASN A 190 -29.65 -19.14 -16.64
N ASN A 191 -30.09 -18.26 -15.72
CA ASN A 191 -29.47 -17.98 -14.41
C ASN A 191 -27.99 -17.61 -14.51
N GLN A 192 -27.61 -16.93 -15.60
CA GLN A 192 -26.29 -16.31 -15.72
C GLN A 192 -26.37 -14.86 -15.24
N GLY A 193 -25.24 -14.31 -14.81
CA GLY A 193 -25.17 -12.93 -14.37
C GLY A 193 -23.89 -12.25 -14.83
N LYS A 194 -23.91 -10.93 -14.71
CA LYS A 194 -22.75 -10.05 -14.89
C LYS A 194 -22.80 -9.00 -13.79
N GLU A 195 -21.73 -8.92 -13.00
CA GLU A 195 -21.51 -7.77 -12.11
C GLU A 195 -21.08 -6.56 -12.96
N ILE A 196 -21.59 -5.38 -12.66
CA ILE A 196 -21.23 -4.11 -13.31
C ILE A 196 -20.24 -3.37 -12.42
N SER A 197 -20.58 -3.26 -11.13
CA SER A 197 -19.78 -2.61 -10.11
C SER A 197 -20.02 -3.28 -8.76
N SER A 198 -19.02 -3.18 -7.89
CA SER A 198 -19.16 -3.53 -6.49
C SER A 198 -18.55 -2.47 -5.59
N TYR A 199 -19.17 -2.29 -4.43
CA TYR A 199 -18.82 -1.30 -3.42
C TYR A 199 -18.70 -2.00 -2.09
N SER A 200 -17.52 -1.94 -1.48
CA SER A 200 -17.28 -2.39 -0.11
C SER A 200 -17.47 -1.20 0.83
N ILE A 201 -18.25 -1.38 1.90
CA ILE A 201 -18.68 -0.30 2.79
C ILE A 201 -18.36 -0.67 4.24
N ASP A 202 -17.70 0.23 4.98
CA ASP A 202 -17.36 0.04 6.40
C ASP A 202 -18.59 0.20 7.34
N ASN A 203 -18.37 0.09 8.64
CA ASN A 203 -19.44 0.24 9.65
C ASN A 203 -19.94 1.71 9.75
N GLN A 204 -19.17 2.68 9.25
CA GLN A 204 -19.47 4.10 9.25
C GLN A 204 -20.24 4.53 8.00
N GLY A 205 -20.39 3.64 7.01
CA GLY A 205 -21.07 3.94 5.76
C GLY A 205 -20.18 4.55 4.68
N ASN A 206 -18.85 4.52 4.86
CA ASN A 206 -17.91 4.96 3.85
C ASN A 206 -17.59 3.83 2.89
N ILE A 207 -17.46 4.15 1.61
CA ILE A 207 -16.88 3.21 0.65
C ILE A 207 -15.39 3.05 0.96
N THR A 208 -14.96 1.80 1.14
CA THR A 208 -13.58 1.43 1.41
C THR A 208 -12.92 0.75 0.22
N ASP A 209 -13.70 0.22 -0.72
CA ASP A 209 -13.20 -0.31 -1.98
C ASP A 209 -14.29 -0.22 -3.06
N HIS A 210 -13.86 -0.07 -4.32
CA HIS A 210 -14.70 -0.03 -5.49
C HIS A 210 -14.05 -0.79 -6.65
N THR A 211 -14.82 -1.68 -7.25
CA THR A 211 -14.49 -2.32 -8.52
C THR A 211 -15.58 -2.04 -9.54
N ALA A 212 -15.20 -1.84 -10.79
CA ALA A 212 -16.11 -1.75 -11.92
C ALA A 212 -15.55 -2.57 -13.07
N THR A 213 -16.41 -3.35 -13.74
CA THR A 213 -16.01 -4.16 -14.90
C THR A 213 -16.68 -3.67 -16.17
N THR A 214 -15.90 -3.67 -17.24
CA THR A 214 -16.38 -3.36 -18.59
C THR A 214 -16.70 -4.63 -19.38
N ASP A 215 -16.45 -5.84 -18.84
CA ASP A 215 -16.65 -7.10 -19.56
C ASP A 215 -18.12 -7.29 -19.91
N ALA A 216 -18.48 -7.33 -21.19
CA ALA A 216 -19.86 -7.48 -21.62
C ALA A 216 -20.46 -8.89 -21.38
N LYS A 217 -19.67 -9.89 -20.99
CA LYS A 217 -20.09 -11.29 -20.98
C LYS A 217 -20.85 -11.68 -19.72
N PHE A 218 -21.92 -12.45 -19.92
CA PHE A 218 -22.58 -13.17 -18.84
C PHE A 218 -21.73 -14.38 -18.45
N ILE A 219 -21.58 -14.59 -17.14
CA ILE A 219 -20.88 -15.72 -16.56
C ILE A 219 -21.84 -16.56 -15.71
N SER A 220 -21.46 -17.81 -15.47
CA SER A 220 -22.13 -18.62 -14.47
C SER A 220 -21.93 -18.01 -13.08
N LEU A 221 -23.01 -17.85 -12.34
CA LEU A 221 -22.98 -17.40 -10.95
C LEU A 221 -22.46 -18.53 -10.05
N ASP A 222 -21.83 -18.18 -8.94
CA ASP A 222 -21.55 -19.14 -7.87
C ASP A 222 -22.87 -19.65 -7.23
N PRO A 223 -22.84 -20.79 -6.50
CA PRO A 223 -24.06 -21.44 -6.01
C PRO A 223 -24.98 -20.55 -5.17
N GLU A 224 -24.41 -19.67 -4.35
CA GLU A 224 -25.16 -18.75 -3.50
C GLU A 224 -25.88 -17.69 -4.35
N ASN A 225 -25.17 -17.08 -5.29
CA ASN A 225 -25.75 -16.12 -6.23
C ASN A 225 -26.75 -16.76 -7.20
N VAL A 226 -26.64 -18.05 -7.51
CA VAL A 226 -27.66 -18.79 -8.27
C VAL A 226 -28.99 -18.86 -7.50
N GLU A 227 -28.96 -19.12 -6.19
CA GLU A 227 -30.20 -19.17 -5.38
C GLU A 227 -30.87 -17.80 -5.30
N ILE A 228 -30.08 -16.76 -5.03
CA ILE A 228 -30.54 -15.37 -5.02
C ILE A 228 -31.15 -15.01 -6.38
N SER A 229 -30.44 -15.32 -7.47
CA SER A 229 -30.91 -15.06 -8.83
C SER A 229 -32.24 -15.74 -9.11
N LYS A 230 -32.41 -17.02 -8.74
CA LYS A 230 -33.69 -17.73 -8.93
C LYS A 230 -34.84 -17.07 -8.17
N LYS A 231 -34.64 -16.67 -6.91
CA LYS A 231 -35.69 -15.97 -6.14
C LYS A 231 -36.05 -14.63 -6.76
N LEU A 232 -35.05 -13.85 -7.17
CA LEU A 232 -35.27 -12.55 -7.80
C LEU A 232 -35.96 -12.68 -9.17
N CYS A 233 -35.54 -13.65 -9.98
CA CYS A 233 -36.10 -13.88 -11.31
C CYS A 233 -37.54 -14.40 -11.30
N ALA A 234 -37.99 -15.02 -10.19
CA ALA A 234 -39.38 -15.40 -9.99
C ALA A 234 -40.31 -14.18 -9.75
N ILE A 235 -39.75 -13.01 -9.44
CA ILE A 235 -40.50 -11.78 -9.23
C ILE A 235 -40.71 -11.09 -10.59
N HIS A 236 -41.97 -10.95 -11.01
CA HIS A 236 -42.31 -10.27 -12.26
C HIS A 236 -42.11 -8.76 -12.18
N ASP A 237 -42.51 -8.14 -11.06
CA ASP A 237 -42.34 -6.71 -10.79
C ASP A 237 -41.59 -6.53 -9.47
N ILE A 238 -40.35 -6.03 -9.57
CA ILE A 238 -39.45 -5.91 -8.42
C ILE A 238 -39.98 -4.93 -7.36
N HIS A 239 -40.85 -3.99 -7.75
CA HIS A 239 -41.49 -3.06 -6.81
C HIS A 239 -42.54 -3.72 -5.91
N GLN A 240 -42.96 -4.95 -6.24
CA GLN A 240 -43.87 -5.76 -5.42
C GLN A 240 -43.14 -6.53 -4.32
N LEU A 241 -41.79 -6.52 -4.31
CA LEU A 241 -41.04 -7.06 -3.20
C LEU A 241 -41.39 -6.26 -1.93
N LYS A 242 -41.93 -6.96 -0.92
CA LYS A 242 -42.33 -6.39 0.36
C LYS A 242 -41.58 -7.09 1.49
N SER A 243 -41.04 -6.28 2.39
CA SER A 243 -40.48 -6.72 3.66
C SER A 243 -40.64 -5.58 4.68
N SER A 244 -40.78 -5.93 5.95
CA SER A 244 -40.65 -4.97 7.05
C SER A 244 -39.20 -4.57 7.31
N ASP A 245 -38.26 -5.40 6.87
CA ASP A 245 -36.84 -5.26 7.17
C ASP A 245 -36.15 -4.45 6.07
N THR A 246 -35.39 -3.44 6.50
CA THR A 246 -34.58 -2.56 5.65
C THR A 246 -33.12 -2.66 6.05
N LEU A 247 -32.22 -2.31 5.13
CA LEU A 247 -30.79 -2.28 5.39
C LEU A 247 -30.48 -1.12 6.33
N VAL A 248 -29.85 -1.42 7.47
CA VAL A 248 -29.46 -0.44 8.48
C VAL A 248 -27.99 -0.64 8.84
N LEU A 249 -27.23 0.46 8.79
CA LEU A 249 -25.86 0.50 9.32
C LEU A 249 -25.86 0.21 10.81
N ARG A 250 -24.95 -0.65 11.24
CA ARG A 250 -24.76 -1.01 12.64
C ARG A 250 -23.31 -1.41 12.85
N GLU A 251 -22.82 -1.21 14.07
CA GLU A 251 -21.53 -1.77 14.45
C GLU A 251 -21.60 -3.30 14.50
N LYS A 252 -20.55 -3.94 13.99
CA LYS A 252 -20.39 -5.38 13.95
C LYS A 252 -19.02 -5.75 14.49
N LYS A 253 -18.92 -6.97 15.02
CA LYS A 253 -17.63 -7.49 15.46
C LYS A 253 -16.76 -7.81 14.25
N PRO A 254 -15.43 -7.62 14.32
CA PRO A 254 -14.51 -8.16 13.33
C PRO A 254 -14.66 -9.68 13.24
N ALA A 255 -14.54 -10.24 12.04
CA ALA A 255 -14.36 -11.68 11.89
C ALA A 255 -12.94 -12.10 12.31
N ASP A 256 -12.79 -13.36 12.65
CA ASP A 256 -11.51 -13.93 13.08
C ASP A 256 -10.53 -14.09 11.90
N ASP A 257 -9.23 -14.28 12.22
CA ASP A 257 -8.15 -14.61 11.28
C ASP A 257 -8.00 -13.69 10.06
N GLN A 258 -8.31 -12.41 10.23
CA GLN A 258 -8.24 -11.43 9.13
C GLN A 258 -6.83 -10.92 8.87
N LEU A 259 -6.60 -10.58 7.60
CA LEU A 259 -5.39 -9.87 7.19
C LEU A 259 -5.24 -8.59 8.02
N THR A 260 -4.18 -8.53 8.81
CA THR A 260 -3.79 -7.33 9.56
C THR A 260 -2.43 -6.91 9.04
N LEU A 261 -2.41 -5.80 8.28
CA LEU A 261 -1.16 -5.21 7.84
C LEU A 261 -0.46 -4.57 9.05
N PRO A 262 0.86 -4.76 9.22
CA PRO A 262 1.63 -4.19 10.32
C PRO A 262 1.43 -2.69 10.46
N ASN A 263 1.15 -2.20 11.66
CA ASN A 263 1.31 -0.78 11.93
C ASN A 263 2.81 -0.48 12.11
N PHE A 264 3.42 0.15 11.11
CA PHE A 264 4.85 0.48 11.08
C PHE A 264 5.18 1.80 11.81
N GLU A 265 4.28 2.34 12.64
CA GLU A 265 4.59 3.47 13.52
C GLU A 265 5.68 3.11 14.54
N GLU A 266 5.74 1.84 14.95
CA GLU A 266 6.75 1.32 15.85
C GLU A 266 7.49 0.14 15.19
N ASN A 267 8.74 -0.09 15.60
CA ASN A 267 9.54 -1.22 15.12
C ASN A 267 9.18 -2.51 15.88
N ASP A 268 7.91 -2.90 15.84
CA ASP A 268 7.40 -4.08 16.57
C ASP A 268 7.89 -5.39 15.92
N PRO A 269 8.62 -6.25 16.64
CA PRO A 269 9.09 -7.53 16.10
C PRO A 269 7.97 -8.54 15.80
N SER A 270 6.79 -8.40 16.42
CA SER A 270 5.70 -9.39 16.35
C SER A 270 5.27 -9.70 14.91
N TYR A 271 5.34 -8.69 14.03
CA TYR A 271 4.95 -8.79 12.62
C TYR A 271 5.78 -9.81 11.82
N LEU A 272 7.09 -9.87 12.06
CA LEU A 272 7.98 -10.81 11.37
C LEU A 272 8.21 -12.10 12.16
N GLN A 273 7.97 -12.09 13.48
CA GLN A 273 8.10 -13.28 14.34
C GLN A 273 7.06 -14.36 14.03
N SER A 274 5.84 -13.97 13.63
CA SER A 274 4.80 -14.93 13.23
C SER A 274 5.14 -15.74 11.98
N PHE A 275 6.21 -15.38 11.26
CA PHE A 275 6.66 -16.06 10.04
C PHE A 275 7.99 -16.79 10.30
N PRO A 276 7.96 -18.11 10.56
CA PRO A 276 9.16 -18.86 10.89
C PRO A 276 10.09 -19.03 9.68
N LEU A 277 11.40 -19.09 9.95
CA LEU A 277 12.41 -19.41 8.96
C LEU A 277 12.40 -20.90 8.62
N THR A 278 12.89 -21.24 7.42
CA THR A 278 13.23 -22.63 7.12
C THR A 278 14.41 -23.07 8.01
N LYS A 279 14.51 -24.38 8.30
CA LYS A 279 15.63 -24.92 9.09
C LYS A 279 16.99 -24.56 8.48
N GLU A 280 17.09 -24.60 7.15
CA GLU A 280 18.30 -24.23 6.41
C GLU A 280 18.72 -22.78 6.71
N VAL A 281 17.80 -21.82 6.59
CA VAL A 281 18.11 -20.42 6.85
C VAL A 281 18.40 -20.17 8.33
N ALA A 282 17.65 -20.81 9.23
CA ALA A 282 17.87 -20.69 10.67
C ALA A 282 19.29 -21.14 11.07
N ASN A 283 19.79 -22.25 10.52
CA ASN A 283 21.15 -22.74 10.77
C ASN A 283 22.21 -21.73 10.29
N VAL A 284 22.05 -21.15 9.10
CA VAL A 284 22.99 -20.13 8.58
C VAL A 284 23.02 -18.89 9.47
N VAL A 285 21.87 -18.47 9.99
CA VAL A 285 21.76 -17.36 10.94
C VAL A 285 22.47 -17.69 12.26
N GLU A 286 22.21 -18.87 12.83
CA GLU A 286 22.84 -19.32 14.08
C GLU A 286 24.36 -19.44 13.95
N GLU A 287 24.86 -20.07 12.89
CA GLU A 287 26.29 -20.23 12.62
C GLU A 287 27.02 -18.89 12.48
N ALA A 288 26.39 -17.89 11.85
CA ALA A 288 26.98 -16.55 11.72
C ALA A 288 27.11 -15.86 13.09
N LEU A 289 26.13 -16.05 13.97
CA LEU A 289 26.10 -15.42 15.30
C LEU A 289 27.03 -16.10 16.31
N VAL A 290 27.16 -17.44 16.27
CA VAL A 290 28.09 -18.18 17.14
C VAL A 290 29.55 -17.77 16.90
N ASN A 291 29.89 -17.44 15.65
CA ASN A 291 31.25 -17.04 15.27
C ASN A 291 31.56 -15.56 15.57
N THR A 292 30.66 -14.85 16.26
CA THR A 292 30.80 -13.43 16.58
C THR A 292 31.51 -13.24 17.93
N TYR A 293 32.61 -12.48 17.93
CA TYR A 293 33.41 -12.24 19.14
C TYR A 293 32.81 -11.17 20.08
N GLN A 294 31.92 -10.31 19.60
CA GLN A 294 31.28 -9.25 20.39
C GLN A 294 29.82 -9.07 19.96
N LEU A 295 28.91 -9.27 20.91
CA LEU A 295 27.49 -8.94 20.71
C LEU A 295 27.32 -7.40 20.67
N PRO A 296 26.42 -6.87 19.83
CA PRO A 296 26.11 -5.45 19.80
C PRO A 296 25.81 -4.90 21.21
N THR A 297 26.48 -3.80 21.57
CA THR A 297 26.39 -3.22 22.93
C THR A 297 25.19 -2.28 23.10
N PHE A 298 24.56 -1.87 22.00
CA PHE A 298 23.37 -1.03 21.99
C PHE A 298 22.08 -1.86 22.06
N GLN A 299 21.01 -1.23 22.55
CA GLN A 299 19.64 -1.73 22.47
C GLN A 299 18.92 -1.16 21.24
N GLN A 300 19.03 0.15 21.03
CA GLN A 300 18.37 0.85 19.94
C GLN A 300 19.28 1.94 19.33
N LEU A 301 19.28 2.02 18.01
CA LEU A 301 19.87 3.11 17.24
C LEU A 301 18.77 3.79 16.41
N VAL A 302 18.64 5.11 16.56
CA VAL A 302 17.74 5.93 15.76
C VAL A 302 18.55 7.01 15.04
N TYR A 303 18.27 7.24 13.77
CA TYR A 303 18.84 8.38 13.05
C TYR A 303 17.98 8.79 11.87
N SER A 304 18.17 10.04 11.44
CA SER A 304 17.65 10.57 10.18
C SER A 304 18.79 10.66 9.15
N GLN A 305 18.48 10.40 7.89
CA GLN A 305 19.41 10.56 6.76
C GLN A 305 18.84 11.51 5.72
N GLU A 306 19.71 12.40 5.24
CA GLU A 306 19.45 13.31 4.11
C GLU A 306 20.35 12.94 2.93
N SER A 307 19.76 12.95 1.73
CA SER A 307 20.50 12.63 0.50
C SER A 307 21.26 13.86 0.00
N PRO A 308 22.50 13.71 -0.51
CA PRO A 308 23.28 14.86 -0.96
C PRO A 308 22.67 15.60 -2.17
N ASN A 309 21.68 15.01 -2.86
CA ASN A 309 21.08 15.54 -4.08
C ASN A 309 19.59 15.95 -3.93
N GLU A 310 19.09 16.21 -2.72
CA GLU A 310 17.69 16.64 -2.50
C GLU A 310 17.28 17.84 -3.37
N LYS A 311 18.21 18.77 -3.64
CA LYS A 311 17.97 19.94 -4.50
C LYS A 311 17.82 19.62 -5.99
N GLU A 312 18.35 18.49 -6.47
CA GLU A 312 18.24 18.09 -7.89
C GLU A 312 16.97 17.28 -8.18
N MET A 313 16.37 16.64 -7.16
CA MET A 313 15.22 15.76 -7.36
C MET A 313 13.88 16.47 -7.26
N SER A 314 13.84 17.76 -6.89
CA SER A 314 12.61 18.56 -6.66
C SER A 314 11.59 17.92 -5.71
N VAL A 315 12.01 16.90 -4.96
CA VAL A 315 11.22 16.15 -3.98
C VAL A 315 12.12 15.96 -2.76
N SER A 316 11.69 16.47 -1.60
CA SER A 316 12.37 16.22 -0.34
C SER A 316 12.29 14.72 -0.02
N MET A 317 13.45 14.09 0.13
CA MET A 317 13.56 12.67 0.47
C MET A 317 14.19 12.56 1.86
N HIS A 318 13.34 12.44 2.87
CA HIS A 318 13.76 12.28 4.25
C HIS A 318 13.56 10.84 4.68
N SER A 319 14.61 10.20 5.22
CA SER A 319 14.48 8.86 5.80
C SER A 319 14.83 8.84 7.27
N VAL A 320 13.98 8.20 8.06
CA VAL A 320 14.23 7.88 9.48
C VAL A 320 14.42 6.38 9.59
N THR A 321 15.48 5.96 10.27
CA THR A 321 15.77 4.55 10.51
C THR A 321 15.82 4.29 12.01
N VAL A 322 15.16 3.21 12.43
CA VAL A 322 15.23 2.65 13.79
C VAL A 322 15.81 1.24 13.67
N ILE A 323 16.87 0.94 14.42
CA ILE A 323 17.48 -0.39 14.48
C ILE A 323 17.44 -0.85 15.93
N ASP A 324 16.76 -1.96 16.18
CA ASP A 324 16.68 -2.60 17.49
C ASP A 324 17.44 -3.92 17.49
N ARG A 325 18.27 -4.12 18.51
CA ARG A 325 18.90 -5.41 18.76
C ARG A 325 17.85 -6.42 19.22
N GLN A 326 17.83 -7.59 18.59
CA GLN A 326 16.93 -8.68 18.97
C GLN A 326 17.58 -9.63 20.01
N PRO A 327 16.77 -10.32 20.84
CA PRO A 327 17.28 -11.27 21.83
C PRO A 327 18.10 -12.42 21.23
N ASP A 328 17.80 -12.81 19.98
CA ASP A 328 18.51 -13.84 19.24
C ASP A 328 19.86 -13.37 18.66
N GLY A 329 20.23 -12.09 18.84
CA GLY A 329 21.47 -11.49 18.32
C GLY A 329 21.33 -10.89 16.92
N THR A 330 20.18 -11.04 16.26
CA THR A 330 19.88 -10.37 14.99
C THR A 330 19.50 -8.90 15.22
N THR A 331 19.28 -8.16 14.14
CA THR A 331 18.78 -6.78 14.19
C THR A 331 17.42 -6.70 13.51
N LEU A 332 16.51 -5.94 14.09
CA LEU A 332 15.25 -5.54 13.48
C LEU A 332 15.34 -4.07 13.09
N THR A 333 15.16 -3.76 11.82
CA THR A 333 15.34 -2.41 11.29
C THR A 333 14.05 -1.94 10.65
N LEU A 334 13.55 -0.79 11.08
CA LEU A 334 12.42 -0.08 10.48
C LEU A 334 12.96 1.16 9.76
N ASP A 335 12.81 1.18 8.45
CA ASP A 335 13.10 2.32 7.60
C ASP A 335 11.80 3.02 7.21
N LYS A 336 11.67 4.31 7.53
CA LYS A 336 10.61 5.20 7.05
C LYS A 336 11.19 6.14 6.01
N LEU A 337 10.82 5.95 4.75
CA LEU A 337 11.14 6.87 3.66
C LEU A 337 9.95 7.78 3.39
N THR A 338 10.14 9.09 3.46
CA THR A 338 9.09 10.06 3.12
C THR A 338 9.43 10.73 1.79
N LEU A 339 8.54 10.58 0.81
CA LEU A 339 8.63 11.23 -0.50
C LEU A 339 7.48 12.23 -0.63
N GLY A 340 7.78 13.53 -0.55
CA GLY A 340 6.74 14.55 -0.38
C GLY A 340 6.04 14.36 0.98
N ASP A 341 4.72 14.17 0.97
CA ASP A 341 3.91 13.90 2.18
C ASP A 341 3.55 12.42 2.36
N VAL A 342 4.13 11.53 1.54
CA VAL A 342 3.81 10.10 1.51
C VAL A 342 4.90 9.27 2.21
N PRO A 343 4.56 8.60 3.33
CA PRO A 343 5.49 7.71 4.01
C PRO A 343 5.43 6.28 3.45
N PHE A 344 6.60 5.70 3.22
CA PHE A 344 6.80 4.29 2.91
C PHE A 344 7.60 3.66 4.03
N TYR A 345 7.16 2.50 4.51
CA TYR A 345 7.83 1.80 5.59
C TYR A 345 8.34 0.45 5.09
N SER A 346 9.53 0.08 5.55
CA SER A 346 10.10 -1.24 5.36
C SER A 346 10.67 -1.72 6.67
N GLN A 347 10.18 -2.86 7.15
CA GLN A 347 10.76 -3.54 8.32
C GLN A 347 11.58 -4.73 7.84
N HIS A 348 12.75 -4.92 8.43
CA HIS A 348 13.72 -5.93 8.05
C HIS A 348 14.26 -6.67 9.27
N GLN A 349 14.35 -7.99 9.19
CA GLN A 349 15.17 -8.77 10.13
C GLN A 349 16.46 -9.20 9.42
N ARG A 350 17.61 -8.84 10.02
CA ARG A 350 18.93 -8.93 9.39
C ARG A 350 20.01 -9.49 10.34
N LEU A 351 21.04 -10.14 9.78
CA LEU A 351 22.30 -10.33 10.50
C LEU A 351 23.14 -9.06 10.35
N PHE A 352 23.66 -8.58 11.48
CA PHE A 352 24.57 -7.43 11.56
C PHE A 352 24.03 -6.15 10.89
N ASN A 353 22.71 -6.05 10.69
CA ASN A 353 22.03 -5.02 9.89
C ASN A 353 22.48 -4.93 8.41
N ILE A 354 22.93 -6.03 7.80
CA ILE A 354 23.28 -6.07 6.36
C ILE A 354 22.76 -7.30 5.60
N VAL A 355 22.79 -8.48 6.22
CA VAL A 355 22.31 -9.72 5.56
C VAL A 355 20.83 -9.87 5.82
N GLU A 356 20.01 -9.72 4.79
CA GLU A 356 18.55 -9.76 4.90
C GLU A 356 17.98 -11.17 4.79
N PHE A 357 17.11 -11.53 5.73
CA PHE A 357 16.41 -12.82 5.71
C PHE A 357 14.91 -12.76 5.99
N LYS A 358 14.41 -11.62 6.48
CA LYS A 358 12.97 -11.28 6.47
C LYS A 358 12.78 -9.80 6.12
N LYS A 359 11.70 -9.51 5.40
CA LYS A 359 11.33 -8.15 5.03
C LYS A 359 9.82 -8.01 4.94
N TRP A 360 9.27 -6.87 5.37
CA TRP A 360 7.89 -6.48 5.07
C TRP A 360 7.83 -5.00 4.67
N ASP A 361 7.35 -4.74 3.45
CA ASP A 361 7.08 -3.39 2.96
C ASP A 361 5.63 -2.98 3.20
N SER A 362 5.38 -1.70 3.50
CA SER A 362 4.04 -1.13 3.71
C SER A 362 3.10 -1.26 2.52
N ILE A 363 3.65 -1.49 1.32
CA ILE A 363 2.90 -1.67 0.07
C ILE A 363 2.68 -3.15 -0.28
N SER A 364 3.14 -4.08 0.57
CA SER A 364 3.04 -5.53 0.35
C SER A 364 2.04 -6.16 1.31
N THR A 365 1.18 -7.03 0.78
CA THR A 365 0.15 -7.74 1.57
C THR A 365 0.70 -8.87 2.43
N SER A 366 1.96 -9.29 2.19
CA SER A 366 2.64 -10.32 2.97
C SER A 366 4.13 -10.03 3.04
N PRO A 367 4.84 -10.52 4.07
CA PRO A 367 6.28 -10.39 4.16
C PRO A 367 6.99 -11.34 3.19
N THR A 368 8.19 -10.93 2.77
CA THR A 368 9.14 -11.79 2.08
C THR A 368 10.03 -12.48 3.10
N ILE A 369 9.98 -13.82 3.11
CA ILE A 369 10.75 -14.66 4.04
C ILE A 369 11.71 -15.52 3.24
N SER A 370 13.00 -15.49 3.58
CA SER A 370 14.01 -16.31 2.92
C SER A 370 13.69 -17.80 3.03
N LYS A 371 13.79 -18.49 1.89
CA LYS A 371 13.72 -19.94 1.80
C LYS A 371 15.10 -20.57 1.82
N THR A 372 16.07 -19.89 1.21
CA THR A 372 17.50 -20.23 1.24
C THR A 372 18.29 -18.96 1.56
N LEU A 373 19.46 -19.14 2.19
CA LEU A 373 20.38 -18.05 2.51
C LEU A 373 21.81 -18.56 2.39
N LYS A 374 22.64 -17.82 1.65
CA LYS A 374 24.09 -17.96 1.65
C LYS A 374 24.69 -16.68 2.22
N ASN A 375 25.68 -16.80 3.08
CA ASN A 375 26.32 -15.65 3.71
C ASN A 375 27.81 -15.92 3.95
N THR A 376 28.66 -14.93 3.66
CA THR A 376 30.08 -14.95 4.05
C THR A 376 30.47 -13.83 5.01
N PHE A 377 29.52 -12.96 5.40
CA PHE A 377 29.76 -11.92 6.39
C PHE A 377 30.12 -12.51 7.74
N SER A 378 31.17 -11.95 8.33
CA SER A 378 31.64 -12.21 9.69
C SER A 378 32.04 -10.88 10.31
N ILE A 379 31.86 -10.76 11.62
CA ILE A 379 32.19 -9.55 12.38
C ILE A 379 33.25 -9.84 13.45
N PRO A 380 34.22 -8.91 13.66
CA PRO A 380 34.45 -7.71 12.86
C PRO A 380 34.95 -8.05 11.44
N PRO A 381 34.58 -7.25 10.42
CA PRO A 381 35.07 -7.45 9.06
C PRO A 381 36.58 -7.20 8.96
N LYS A 382 37.23 -7.89 8.02
CA LYS A 382 38.65 -7.78 7.73
C LYS A 382 38.90 -6.75 6.63
N GLU A 383 39.95 -5.95 6.80
CA GLU A 383 40.38 -4.95 5.81
C GLU A 383 40.61 -5.59 4.44
N GLY A 384 40.08 -4.98 3.39
CA GLY A 384 40.23 -5.43 2.01
C GLY A 384 39.52 -6.73 1.65
N ALA A 385 38.83 -7.39 2.59
CA ALA A 385 38.13 -8.64 2.34
C ALA A 385 36.86 -8.45 1.49
N GLU A 386 36.47 -9.53 0.83
CA GLU A 386 35.24 -9.60 0.05
C GLU A 386 34.18 -10.38 0.82
N TYR A 387 32.96 -9.85 0.77
CA TYR A 387 31.79 -10.39 1.46
C TYR A 387 30.64 -10.49 0.49
N GLN A 388 29.81 -11.51 0.67
CA GLN A 388 28.61 -11.67 -0.13
C GLN A 388 27.51 -12.36 0.67
N TRP A 389 26.28 -12.04 0.31
CA TRP A 389 25.13 -12.83 0.69
C TRP A 389 24.14 -12.95 -0.48
N GLU A 390 23.37 -14.02 -0.46
CA GLU A 390 22.32 -14.31 -1.44
C GLU A 390 21.15 -14.97 -0.72
N SER A 391 19.94 -14.51 -1.02
CA SER A 391 18.70 -15.04 -0.49
C SER A 391 17.69 -15.26 -1.60
N MET A 392 16.97 -16.37 -1.53
CA MET A 392 15.76 -16.57 -2.33
C MET A 392 14.52 -16.41 -1.44
N GLY A 393 13.69 -15.42 -1.75
CA GLY A 393 12.48 -15.12 -0.99
C GLY A 393 11.32 -16.09 -1.25
N SER A 394 10.28 -16.01 -0.41
CA SER A 394 8.99 -16.69 -0.59
C SER A 394 8.27 -16.29 -1.89
N ASP A 395 8.60 -15.13 -2.43
CA ASP A 395 8.16 -14.60 -3.73
C ASP A 395 8.95 -15.16 -4.93
N LYS A 396 9.91 -16.06 -4.67
CA LYS A 396 10.84 -16.65 -5.65
C LYS A 396 11.79 -15.64 -6.30
N LYS A 397 11.91 -14.42 -5.76
CA LYS A 397 12.92 -13.47 -6.20
C LYS A 397 14.21 -13.72 -5.44
N THR A 398 15.32 -13.56 -6.16
CA THR A 398 16.66 -13.62 -5.58
C THR A 398 17.14 -12.21 -5.30
N THR A 399 17.50 -11.95 -4.06
CA THR A 399 18.23 -10.75 -3.65
C THR A 399 19.65 -11.15 -3.26
N SER A 400 20.61 -10.31 -3.60
CA SER A 400 22.00 -10.57 -3.24
C SER A 400 22.79 -9.28 -3.13
N GLN A 401 23.91 -9.39 -2.45
CA GLN A 401 24.84 -8.28 -2.28
C GLN A 401 26.26 -8.80 -2.35
N GLN A 402 27.12 -8.08 -3.07
CA GLN A 402 28.56 -8.33 -3.14
C GLN A 402 29.29 -7.08 -2.70
N CYS A 403 30.19 -7.25 -1.73
CA CYS A 403 30.77 -6.17 -0.98
C CYS A 403 32.28 -6.33 -0.86
N ARG A 404 33.00 -5.20 -0.81
CA ARG A 404 34.42 -5.15 -0.50
C ARG A 404 34.68 -4.16 0.62
N ALA A 405 35.36 -4.61 1.66
CA ALA A 405 35.80 -3.77 2.76
C ALA A 405 36.97 -2.88 2.33
N ASP A 406 37.02 -1.67 2.87
CA ASP A 406 38.16 -0.78 2.68
C ASP A 406 39.42 -1.36 3.33
N LYS A 407 40.58 -0.85 2.96
CA LYS A 407 41.89 -1.31 3.45
C LYS A 407 42.33 -0.62 4.75
N LYS A 408 41.51 0.29 5.29
CA LYS A 408 41.82 1.04 6.50
C LYS A 408 40.57 1.32 7.32
N TRP A 409 40.74 1.34 8.62
CA TRP A 409 39.78 1.93 9.55
C TRP A 409 39.84 3.45 9.55
N SER A 410 38.72 4.07 9.88
CA SER A 410 38.54 5.52 10.05
C SER A 410 37.85 5.81 11.39
N ASP A 411 37.76 7.09 11.80
CA ASP A 411 37.12 7.49 13.06
C ASP A 411 35.59 7.52 12.88
N ALA A 412 34.84 6.83 13.73
CA ALA A 412 33.37 6.77 13.61
C ALA A 412 32.71 8.16 13.73
N LYS A 413 33.39 9.13 14.34
CA LYS A 413 32.96 10.52 14.42
C LYS A 413 32.88 11.23 13.07
N ASP A 414 33.56 10.71 12.04
CA ASP A 414 33.47 11.22 10.68
C ASP A 414 32.07 11.01 10.08
N ILE A 415 31.28 10.05 10.61
CA ILE A 415 29.90 9.79 10.19
C ILE A 415 28.92 10.59 11.06
N SER A 416 29.09 10.54 12.38
CA SER A 416 28.30 11.31 13.35
C SER A 416 29.08 11.48 14.64
N SER A 417 29.03 12.67 15.25
CA SER A 417 29.70 12.95 16.52
C SER A 417 29.20 12.10 17.69
N THR A 418 28.01 11.49 17.58
CA THR A 418 27.47 10.54 18.56
C THR A 418 28.16 9.18 18.51
N PHE A 419 28.70 8.78 17.36
CA PHE A 419 29.40 7.51 17.24
C PHE A 419 30.80 7.58 17.86
N THR A 420 31.21 6.45 18.44
CA THR A 420 32.51 6.28 19.10
C THR A 420 33.31 5.16 18.45
N GLY A 421 34.60 5.12 18.76
CA GLY A 421 35.51 4.10 18.25
C GLY A 421 35.84 4.31 16.78
N ARG A 422 35.97 3.20 16.04
CA ARG A 422 36.39 3.19 14.63
C ARG A 422 35.29 2.61 13.76
N TYR A 423 35.35 2.92 12.47
CA TYR A 423 34.54 2.23 11.48
C TYR A 423 35.37 1.73 10.30
N LEU A 424 34.89 0.64 9.70
CA LEU A 424 35.41 0.13 8.43
C LEU A 424 34.34 0.32 7.35
N GLU A 425 34.66 1.07 6.31
CA GLU A 425 33.75 1.26 5.18
C GLU A 425 33.70 -0.01 4.32
N ILE A 426 32.51 -0.36 3.84
CA ILE A 426 32.27 -1.46 2.90
C ILE A 426 31.44 -0.93 1.73
N ILE A 427 31.93 -1.14 0.51
CA ILE A 427 31.24 -0.74 -0.72
C ILE A 427 30.58 -1.97 -1.32
N CYS A 428 29.29 -1.88 -1.62
CA CYS A 428 28.51 -2.99 -2.14
C CYS A 428 27.86 -2.70 -3.48
N THR A 429 27.74 -3.76 -4.28
CA THR A 429 26.84 -3.86 -5.43
C THR A 429 25.64 -4.71 -5.02
N ASP A 430 24.44 -4.18 -5.25
CA ASP A 430 23.18 -4.79 -4.85
C ASP A 430 22.46 -5.38 -6.06
N ASN A 431 21.92 -6.60 -5.91
CA ASN A 431 20.86 -7.13 -6.76
C ASN A 431 19.57 -7.21 -5.94
N ARG A 432 18.59 -6.39 -6.29
CA ARG A 432 17.29 -6.32 -5.60
C ARG A 432 16.23 -7.23 -6.24
N GLY A 433 16.61 -8.03 -7.24
CA GLY A 433 15.68 -8.88 -7.99
C GLY A 433 14.82 -8.12 -9.01
N ASP A 434 15.13 -6.85 -9.27
CA ASP A 434 14.46 -5.97 -10.22
C ASP A 434 15.26 -5.74 -11.52
N GLY A 435 16.47 -6.30 -11.61
CA GLY A 435 17.36 -6.16 -12.77
C GLY A 435 18.04 -4.80 -12.90
N VAL A 436 17.89 -3.91 -11.91
CA VAL A 436 18.51 -2.58 -11.91
C VAL A 436 19.75 -2.61 -11.01
N PRO A 437 20.96 -2.42 -11.56
CA PRO A 437 22.16 -2.41 -10.74
C PRO A 437 22.12 -1.21 -9.80
N MET A 438 22.24 -1.49 -8.51
CA MET A 438 22.32 -0.48 -7.46
C MET A 438 23.58 -0.67 -6.63
N SER A 439 23.94 0.36 -5.89
CA SER A 439 25.05 0.32 -4.95
C SER A 439 24.59 0.86 -3.61
N SER A 440 25.12 0.26 -2.55
CA SER A 440 24.96 0.72 -1.18
C SER A 440 26.32 0.69 -0.51
N ASP A 441 26.68 1.76 0.17
CA ASP A 441 27.89 1.84 0.98
C ASP A 441 27.49 1.75 2.45
N TYR A 442 28.22 0.95 3.22
CA TYR A 442 28.01 0.72 4.64
C TYR A 442 29.26 1.07 5.44
N ALA A 443 29.07 1.39 6.72
CA ALA A 443 30.12 1.44 7.72
C ALA A 443 29.85 0.36 8.77
N TYR A 444 30.80 -0.53 8.99
CA TYR A 444 30.81 -1.33 10.21
C TYR A 444 31.31 -0.47 11.35
N ILE A 445 30.47 -0.15 12.32
CA ILE A 445 30.83 0.65 13.49
C ILE A 445 31.24 -0.30 14.60
N GLU A 446 32.53 -0.29 14.97
CA GLU A 446 33.15 -1.26 15.88
C GLU A 446 32.41 -1.35 17.23
N ASP A 447 32.13 -0.20 17.84
CA ASP A 447 31.49 -0.12 19.15
C ASP A 447 30.03 -0.61 19.14
N LEU A 448 29.34 -0.49 18.00
CA LEU A 448 27.96 -0.96 17.84
C LEU A 448 27.88 -2.42 17.37
N GLY A 449 28.94 -2.96 16.76
CA GLY A 449 28.96 -4.32 16.22
C GLY A 449 28.02 -4.56 15.05
N ILE A 450 27.63 -3.51 14.31
CA ILE A 450 26.68 -3.60 13.18
C ILE A 450 27.13 -2.74 12.00
N PHE A 451 26.56 -3.05 10.82
CA PHE A 451 26.68 -2.24 9.63
C PHE A 451 25.59 -1.15 9.60
N VAL A 452 25.97 0.08 9.30
CA VAL A 452 25.05 1.21 9.08
C VAL A 452 25.24 1.69 7.65
N ARG A 453 24.14 1.87 6.91
CA ARG A 453 24.21 2.35 5.52
C ARG A 453 24.60 3.82 5.50
N ILE A 454 25.71 4.19 4.88
CA ILE A 454 26.27 5.56 4.88
C ILE A 454 26.18 6.26 3.52
N GLY A 455 25.77 5.55 2.47
CA GLY A 455 25.71 6.14 1.14
C GLY A 455 25.47 5.15 0.01
N TYR A 456 25.82 5.59 -1.20
CA TYR A 456 25.74 4.81 -2.43
C TYR A 456 26.71 5.36 -3.48
N GLN A 457 26.89 4.65 -4.59
CA GLN A 457 27.69 5.11 -5.74
C GLN A 457 26.79 5.61 -6.87
N LYS A 458 27.09 6.79 -7.42
CA LYS A 458 26.46 7.32 -8.66
C LYS A 458 27.57 7.66 -9.65
N SER A 459 27.53 7.03 -10.83
CA SER A 459 28.54 7.21 -11.89
C SER A 459 29.99 7.04 -11.40
N GLY A 460 30.23 6.04 -10.54
CA GLY A 460 31.55 5.74 -9.96
C GLY A 460 32.01 6.72 -8.86
N LYS A 461 31.13 7.61 -8.38
CA LYS A 461 31.43 8.53 -7.28
C LYS A 461 30.59 8.23 -6.04
N LYS A 462 31.26 8.26 -4.88
CA LYS A 462 30.64 8.17 -3.55
C LYS A 462 29.64 9.30 -3.34
N GLN A 463 28.42 8.95 -2.99
CA GLN A 463 27.37 9.84 -2.50
C GLN A 463 27.16 9.49 -1.02
N ARG A 464 27.36 10.45 -0.12
CA ARG A 464 27.31 10.21 1.33
C ARG A 464 26.06 10.86 1.92
N PHE A 465 25.39 10.12 2.79
CA PHE A 465 24.26 10.66 3.55
C PHE A 465 24.75 11.58 4.65
N THR A 466 23.98 12.62 4.92
CA THR A 466 24.16 13.41 6.14
C THR A 466 23.30 12.80 7.23
N PHE A 467 23.91 12.48 8.38
CA PHE A 467 23.21 11.92 9.53
C PHE A 467 22.76 13.03 10.47
N ARG A 468 21.51 12.95 10.93
CA ARG A 468 20.93 13.83 11.96
C ARG A 468 20.23 13.01 13.03
N ASP A 469 19.97 13.66 14.16
CA ASP A 469 19.15 13.11 15.24
C ASP A 469 19.61 11.72 15.71
N VAL A 470 20.93 11.51 15.69
CA VAL A 470 21.53 10.20 15.99
C VAL A 470 21.46 9.95 17.49
N ILE A 471 20.71 8.91 17.87
CA ILE A 471 20.52 8.47 19.25
C ILE A 471 20.92 7.00 19.35
N VAL A 472 21.85 6.69 20.25
CA VAL A 472 22.25 5.32 20.63
C VAL A 472 21.81 5.10 22.08
N LYS A 473 21.03 4.05 22.33
CA LYS A 473 20.56 3.65 23.67
C LYS A 473 21.13 2.32 24.09
#